data_AF-B8F9V2-F1
#
_entry.id   AF-B8F9V2-F1
#
_cell.length_a   1.000
_cell.length_b   1.000
_cell.length_c   1.000
_cell.angle_alpha   90.00
_cell.angle_beta   90.00
_cell.angle_gamma   90.00
#
_symmetry.space_group_name_H-M   'P 1'
#
loop_
_entity.id
_entity.type
_entity.pdbx_description
1 polymer ?
#
loop_
_entity_poly.entity_id
_entity_poly.type
_entity_poly.pdbx_seq_one_letter_code
_entity_poly.pdbx_strand_id
1 'polypeptide(L)'
;MNDNLATPERLESECQAHWKELGLNAPEDVQAYIQAIFDSCKNQSEVISALYELLFPAWDNIDKINGYPVVGEEFWLFVSRRFVDFDRIHHPSVMAGGAWMNVGFASDKSLAPWEISFTGCNAEMIALAS
;
A
#
# COMPACT_ATOMS: atom_id res chain seq x y z
N MET A 1 4.68 27.17 -3.12
CA MET A 1 5.34 26.00 -3.74
C MET A 1 4.31 25.38 -4.69
N ASN A 2 4.37 24.08 -5.03
CA ASN A 2 3.13 23.40 -5.43
C ASN A 2 2.45 22.97 -4.13
N ASP A 3 1.54 23.79 -3.61
CA ASP A 3 0.98 23.62 -2.26
C ASP A 3 0.04 22.39 -2.18
N ASN A 4 -0.28 21.80 -3.33
CA ASN A 4 -1.01 20.54 -3.47
C ASN A 4 -0.12 19.29 -3.44
N LEU A 5 1.21 19.40 -3.24
CA LEU A 5 2.10 18.23 -3.22
C LEU A 5 2.34 17.73 -1.78
N ALA A 6 1.90 16.50 -1.49
CA ALA A 6 2.27 15.80 -0.27
C ALA A 6 3.66 15.15 -0.41
N THR A 7 4.60 15.56 0.45
CA THR A 7 5.99 15.08 0.46
C THR A 7 6.11 13.71 1.15
N PRO A 8 7.22 12.95 0.94
CA PRO A 8 7.47 11.68 1.63
C PRO A 8 7.23 11.76 3.15
N GLU A 9 7.76 12.78 3.81
CA GLU A 9 7.72 12.93 5.27
C GLU A 9 6.30 13.20 5.78
N ARG A 10 5.49 13.91 4.97
CA ARG A 10 4.07 14.11 5.25
C ARG A 10 3.30 12.80 5.13
N LEU A 11 3.52 12.04 4.06
CA LEU A 11 2.87 10.76 3.81
C LEU A 11 3.24 9.72 4.88
N GLU A 12 4.52 9.65 5.29
CA GLU A 12 4.98 8.81 6.40
C GLU A 12 4.27 9.16 7.71
N SER A 13 4.16 10.45 8.05
CA SER A 13 3.46 10.91 9.25
C SER A 13 1.96 10.60 9.22
N GLU A 14 1.29 10.83 8.08
CA GLU A 14 -0.14 10.55 7.89
C GLU A 14 -0.43 9.03 7.96
N CYS A 15 0.38 8.20 7.28
CA CYS A 15 0.30 6.74 7.35
C CYS A 15 0.49 6.22 8.78
N GLN A 16 1.49 6.70 9.51
CA GLN A 16 1.76 6.30 10.90
C GLN A 16 0.67 6.75 11.88
N ALA A 17 0.00 7.87 11.62
CA ALA A 17 -1.15 8.30 12.41
C ALA A 17 -2.37 7.39 12.14
N HIS A 18 -2.69 7.17 10.86
CA HIS A 18 -3.78 6.30 10.43
C HIS A 18 -3.67 4.87 10.98
N TRP A 19 -2.46 4.29 10.95
CA TRP A 19 -2.22 2.95 11.48
C TRP A 19 -2.49 2.85 12.98
N LYS A 20 -2.15 3.88 13.76
CA LYS A 20 -2.47 3.94 15.20
C LYS A 20 -3.97 4.05 15.44
N GLU A 21 -4.69 4.81 14.61
CA GLU A 21 -6.17 4.92 14.67
C GLU A 21 -6.86 3.59 14.32
N LEU A 22 -6.33 2.84 13.36
CA LEU A 22 -6.76 1.48 13.03
C LEU A 22 -6.34 0.42 14.06
N GLY A 23 -5.49 0.77 15.04
CA GLY A 23 -4.97 -0.15 16.05
C GLY A 23 -3.84 -1.07 15.56
N LEU A 24 -3.22 -0.77 14.42
CA LEU A 24 -2.12 -1.54 13.82
C LEU A 24 -0.79 -1.19 14.50
N ASN A 25 -0.50 -1.84 15.63
CA ASN A 25 0.63 -1.49 16.50
C ASN A 25 1.78 -2.51 16.41
N ALA A 26 1.52 -3.72 15.91
CA ALA A 26 2.49 -4.78 15.69
C ALA A 26 2.34 -5.42 14.29
N PRO A 27 3.37 -6.12 13.78
CA PRO A 27 3.30 -6.84 12.50
C PRO A 27 2.09 -7.77 12.38
N GLU A 28 1.69 -8.43 13.47
CA GLU A 28 0.56 -9.35 13.51
C GLU A 28 -0.79 -8.65 13.23
N ASP A 29 -0.97 -7.42 13.71
CA ASP A 29 -2.16 -6.60 13.46
C ASP A 29 -2.25 -6.26 11.96
N VAL A 30 -1.12 -5.83 11.37
CA VAL A 30 -0.99 -5.49 9.95
C VAL A 30 -1.26 -6.72 9.07
N GLN A 31 -0.71 -7.88 9.45
CA GLN A 31 -0.94 -9.15 8.77
C GLN A 31 -2.41 -9.59 8.78
N ALA A 32 -3.11 -9.39 9.90
CA ALA A 32 -4.53 -9.67 10.04
C ALA A 32 -5.38 -8.70 9.22
N TYR A 33 -5.07 -7.40 9.24
CA TYR A 33 -5.75 -6.39 8.43
C TYR A 33 -5.60 -6.67 6.93
N ILE A 34 -4.39 -6.97 6.47
CA ILE A 34 -4.13 -7.35 5.08
C ILE A 34 -4.88 -8.65 4.71
N GLN A 35 -4.97 -9.65 5.59
CA GLN A 35 -5.79 -10.84 5.30
C GLN A 35 -7.27 -10.46 5.08
N ALA A 36 -7.82 -9.57 5.90
CA ALA A 36 -9.20 -9.11 5.76
C ALA A 36 -9.45 -8.36 4.43
N ILE A 37 -8.45 -7.67 3.88
CA ILE A 37 -8.51 -7.12 2.51
C ILE A 37 -8.66 -8.26 1.49
N PHE A 38 -7.79 -9.28 1.54
CA PHE A 38 -7.85 -10.42 0.61
C PHE A 38 -9.16 -11.23 0.74
N ASP A 39 -9.74 -11.33 1.94
CA ASP A 39 -11.00 -12.04 2.18
C ASP A 39 -12.24 -11.29 1.69
N SER A 40 -12.15 -9.96 1.51
CA SER A 40 -13.28 -9.10 1.13
C SER A 40 -13.28 -8.70 -0.36
N CYS A 41 -12.10 -8.63 -0.98
CA CYS A 41 -11.92 -8.29 -2.39
C CYS A 41 -12.24 -9.47 -3.33
N LYS A 42 -12.73 -9.17 -4.54
CA LYS A 42 -13.11 -10.15 -5.57
C LYS A 42 -12.13 -10.23 -6.72
N ASN A 43 -11.22 -9.27 -6.85
CA ASN A 43 -10.19 -9.25 -7.89
C ASN A 43 -8.90 -8.57 -7.43
N GLN A 44 -7.82 -8.81 -8.17
CA GLN A 44 -6.48 -8.29 -7.86
C GLN A 44 -6.41 -6.76 -7.80
N SER A 45 -7.21 -6.04 -8.59
CA SER A 45 -7.24 -4.56 -8.59
C SER A 45 -7.88 -3.98 -7.33
N GLU A 46 -8.96 -4.58 -6.81
CA GLU A 46 -9.56 -4.19 -5.53
C GLU A 46 -8.56 -4.37 -4.37
N VAL A 47 -7.82 -5.48 -4.34
CA VAL A 47 -6.76 -5.71 -3.33
C VAL A 47 -5.66 -4.65 -3.43
N ILE A 48 -5.21 -4.31 -4.64
CA ILE A 48 -4.19 -3.26 -4.83
C ILE A 48 -4.72 -1.91 -4.32
N SER A 49 -5.93 -1.49 -4.72
CA SER A 49 -6.52 -0.22 -4.24
C SER A 49 -6.62 -0.17 -2.71
N ALA A 50 -7.16 -1.22 -2.08
CA ALA A 50 -7.30 -1.28 -0.63
C ALA A 50 -5.94 -1.30 0.12
N LEU A 51 -4.89 -1.89 -0.46
CA LEU A 51 -3.54 -1.80 0.08
C LEU A 51 -2.96 -0.38 -0.02
N TYR A 52 -3.22 0.33 -1.12
CA TYR A 52 -2.84 1.74 -1.23
C TYR A 52 -3.65 2.62 -0.26
N GLU A 53 -4.95 2.42 -0.12
CA GLU A 53 -5.80 3.11 0.88
C GLU A 53 -5.24 2.97 2.31
N LEU A 54 -4.74 1.78 2.68
CA LEU A 54 -4.08 1.53 3.96
C LEU A 54 -2.78 2.35 4.18
N LEU A 55 -2.10 2.76 3.12
CA LEU A 55 -0.88 3.61 3.19
C LEU A 55 -1.17 5.09 2.98
N PHE A 56 -2.24 5.44 2.26
CA PHE A 56 -2.61 6.78 1.85
C PHE A 56 -3.98 7.15 2.43
N PRO A 57 -4.08 7.54 3.72
CA PRO A 57 -5.37 7.78 4.39
C PRO A 57 -6.20 8.92 3.79
N ALA A 58 -5.58 9.79 2.98
CA ALA A 58 -6.26 10.85 2.24
C ALA A 58 -6.65 10.42 0.80
N TRP A 59 -6.77 9.11 0.53
CA TRP A 59 -6.96 8.50 -0.80
C TRP A 59 -7.93 9.24 -1.73
N ASP A 60 -9.16 9.49 -1.28
CA ASP A 60 -10.21 10.18 -2.05
C ASP A 60 -9.84 11.62 -2.46
N ASN A 61 -8.79 12.20 -1.86
CA ASN A 61 -8.28 13.54 -2.15
C ASN A 61 -6.99 13.53 -2.98
N ILE A 62 -6.51 12.36 -3.43
CA ILE A 62 -5.30 12.23 -4.26
C ILE A 62 -5.71 12.22 -5.74
N ASP A 63 -5.16 13.14 -6.51
CA ASP A 63 -5.29 13.15 -7.99
C ASP A 63 -4.32 12.16 -8.63
N LYS A 64 -3.08 12.10 -8.09
CA LYS A 64 -2.01 11.27 -8.67
C LYS A 64 -0.92 10.92 -7.66
N ILE A 65 -0.46 9.68 -7.69
CA ILE A 65 0.77 9.24 -7.01
C ILE A 65 1.91 9.21 -8.02
N ASN A 66 3.08 9.76 -7.64
CA ASN A 66 4.33 9.59 -8.37
C ASN A 66 5.25 8.66 -7.57
N GLY A 67 5.89 7.71 -8.25
CA GLY A 67 6.70 6.67 -7.61
C GLY A 67 5.85 5.61 -6.91
N TYR A 68 6.47 4.84 -6.01
CA TYR A 68 5.85 3.77 -5.25
C TYR A 68 6.30 3.88 -3.79
N PRO A 69 5.44 3.59 -2.80
CA PRO A 69 5.90 3.38 -1.44
C PRO A 69 6.85 2.16 -1.40
N VAL A 70 7.79 2.19 -0.46
CA VAL A 70 8.82 1.17 -0.28
C VAL A 70 8.61 0.51 1.07
N VAL A 71 8.65 -0.82 1.12
CA VAL A 71 8.41 -1.59 2.36
C VAL A 71 9.52 -2.61 2.64
N GLY A 72 9.68 -2.96 3.91
CA GLY A 72 10.58 -4.02 4.35
C GLY A 72 10.31 -5.37 3.67
N GLU A 73 11.35 -6.21 3.57
CA GLU A 73 11.30 -7.47 2.82
C GLU A 73 10.24 -8.45 3.36
N GLU A 74 9.98 -8.50 4.67
CA GLU A 74 8.95 -9.40 5.22
C GLU A 74 7.53 -8.95 4.87
N PHE A 75 7.22 -7.66 4.98
CA PHE A 75 5.95 -7.11 4.49
C PHE A 75 5.74 -7.47 3.02
N TRP A 76 6.74 -7.20 2.17
CA TRP A 76 6.62 -7.43 0.74
C TRP A 76 6.41 -8.90 0.40
N LEU A 77 7.17 -9.80 1.02
CA LEU A 77 7.05 -11.24 0.83
C LEU A 77 5.72 -11.79 1.37
N PHE A 78 5.19 -11.24 2.46
CA PHE A 78 3.90 -11.60 3.01
C PHE A 78 2.77 -11.27 2.02
N VAL A 79 2.71 -10.03 1.53
CA VAL A 79 1.69 -9.61 0.54
C VAL A 79 1.84 -10.38 -0.78
N SER A 80 3.07 -10.57 -1.26
CA SER A 80 3.37 -11.35 -2.48
C SER A 80 2.83 -12.78 -2.41
N ARG A 81 3.02 -13.47 -1.28
CA ARG A 81 2.47 -14.84 -1.07
C ARG A 81 0.94 -14.84 -1.11
N ARG A 82 0.30 -13.83 -0.49
CA ARG A 82 -1.16 -13.69 -0.48
C ARG A 82 -1.73 -13.46 -1.89
N PHE A 83 -1.10 -12.63 -2.71
CA PHE A 83 -1.49 -12.50 -4.13
C PHE A 83 -1.30 -13.80 -4.91
N VAL A 84 -0.19 -14.53 -4.70
CA VAL A 84 0.02 -15.83 -5.37
C VAL A 84 -1.09 -16.83 -5.06
N ASP A 85 -1.53 -16.92 -3.79
CA ASP A 85 -2.60 -17.83 -3.40
C ASP A 85 -4.00 -17.33 -3.83
N PHE A 86 -4.24 -16.01 -3.78
CA PHE A 86 -5.47 -15.39 -4.26
C PHE A 86 -5.67 -15.57 -5.78
N ASP A 87 -4.62 -15.31 -6.58
CA ASP A 87 -4.66 -15.40 -8.04
C ASP A 87 -4.83 -16.84 -8.53
N ARG A 88 -4.27 -17.83 -7.82
CA ARG A 88 -4.48 -19.26 -8.13
C ARG A 88 -5.95 -19.68 -8.08
N ILE A 89 -6.76 -18.98 -7.29
CA ILE A 89 -8.21 -19.23 -7.14
C ILE A 89 -9.01 -18.34 -8.10
N HIS A 90 -8.73 -17.03 -8.11
CA HIS A 90 -9.57 -16.04 -8.78
C HIS A 90 -9.13 -15.70 -10.21
N HIS A 91 -7.82 -15.81 -10.51
CA HIS A 91 -7.21 -15.44 -11.79
C HIS A 91 -6.28 -16.55 -12.35
N PRO A 92 -6.71 -17.83 -12.44
CA PRO A 92 -5.83 -18.95 -12.78
C PRO A 92 -5.23 -18.92 -14.20
N SER A 93 -5.66 -17.97 -15.05
CA SER A 93 -5.17 -17.75 -16.40
C SER A 93 -4.02 -16.73 -16.51
N VAL A 94 -3.61 -16.08 -15.41
CA VAL A 94 -2.50 -15.12 -15.40
C VAL A 94 -1.32 -15.62 -14.56
N MET A 95 -0.20 -14.92 -14.61
CA MET A 95 0.92 -15.18 -13.70
C MET A 95 0.49 -14.82 -12.27
N ALA A 96 0.36 -15.82 -11.39
CA ALA A 96 0.00 -15.60 -9.98
C ALA A 96 1.03 -14.68 -9.28
N GLY A 97 0.55 -13.67 -8.55
CA GLY A 97 1.37 -12.58 -8.00
C GLY A 97 1.66 -11.45 -9.01
N GLY A 98 1.21 -11.57 -10.25
CA GLY A 98 1.60 -10.70 -11.37
C GLY A 98 1.22 -9.22 -11.15
N ALA A 99 0.03 -8.95 -10.61
CA ALA A 99 -0.38 -7.59 -10.27
C ALA A 99 0.53 -6.96 -9.21
N TRP A 100 0.83 -7.68 -8.13
CA TRP A 100 1.72 -7.21 -7.06
C TRP A 100 3.12 -6.90 -7.56
N MET A 101 3.70 -7.75 -8.40
CA MET A 101 5.04 -7.52 -8.97
C MET A 101 5.10 -6.35 -9.97
N ASN A 102 3.97 -5.91 -10.51
CA ASN A 102 3.91 -4.88 -11.56
C ASN A 102 3.48 -3.50 -11.03
N VAL A 103 2.52 -3.45 -10.10
CA VAL A 103 1.94 -2.20 -9.56
C VAL A 103 1.78 -2.19 -8.04
N GLY A 104 2.33 -3.20 -7.34
CA GLY A 104 2.42 -3.21 -5.89
C GLY A 104 3.52 -2.29 -5.36
N PHE A 105 3.87 -2.46 -4.08
CA PHE A 105 4.91 -1.65 -3.45
C PHE A 105 6.30 -2.11 -3.87
N ALA A 106 7.28 -1.20 -3.80
CA ALA A 106 8.69 -1.54 -3.90
C ALA A 106 9.16 -2.22 -2.59
N SER A 107 10.31 -2.91 -2.64
CA SER A 107 10.94 -3.47 -1.44
C SER A 107 12.39 -3.05 -1.32
N ASP A 108 12.81 -2.74 -0.10
CA ASP A 108 14.19 -2.45 0.26
C ASP A 108 14.61 -3.30 1.47
N LYS A 109 15.79 -3.91 1.39
CA LYS A 109 16.39 -4.77 2.40
C LYS A 109 17.14 -4.00 3.51
N SER A 110 17.28 -2.69 3.35
CA SER A 110 17.87 -1.79 4.35
C SER A 110 16.83 -1.27 5.37
N LEU A 111 15.54 -1.33 5.01
CA LEU A 111 14.42 -1.08 5.92
C LEU A 111 14.25 -2.23 6.91
N ALA A 112 13.72 -1.93 8.10
CA ALA A 112 13.29 -2.96 9.04
C ALA A 112 12.13 -3.80 8.44
N PRO A 113 11.90 -5.05 8.89
CA PRO A 113 11.11 -6.03 8.13
C PRO A 113 9.66 -5.62 7.80
N TRP A 114 9.06 -4.76 8.63
CA TRP A 114 7.70 -4.21 8.49
C TRP A 114 7.66 -2.69 8.42
N GLU A 115 8.80 -2.05 8.17
CA GLU A 115 8.90 -0.60 7.98
C GLU A 115 8.37 -0.18 6.60
N ILE A 116 7.81 1.03 6.54
CA ILE A 116 7.32 1.68 5.33
C ILE A 116 8.08 3.00 5.20
N SER A 117 8.59 3.29 4.01
CA SER A 117 9.05 4.62 3.63
C SER A 117 8.38 5.07 2.35
N PHE A 118 8.15 6.38 2.25
CA PHE A 118 7.67 7.04 1.04
C PHE A 118 8.83 7.75 0.32
N THR A 119 10.09 7.41 0.62
CA THR A 119 11.27 7.93 -0.09
C THR A 119 11.16 7.69 -1.59
N GLY A 120 11.13 8.78 -2.38
CA GLY A 120 10.91 8.72 -3.83
C GLY A 120 9.44 8.60 -4.26
N CYS A 121 8.50 8.62 -3.31
CA CYS A 121 7.06 8.64 -3.53
C CYS A 121 6.44 9.97 -3.07
N ASN A 122 5.49 10.49 -3.83
CA ASN A 122 4.72 11.68 -3.45
C ASN A 122 3.30 11.60 -4.03
N ALA A 123 2.38 12.36 -3.45
CA ALA A 123 1.01 12.46 -3.92
C ALA A 123 0.68 13.91 -4.29
N GLU A 124 0.12 14.09 -5.49
CA GLU A 124 -0.52 15.33 -5.93
C GLU A 124 -1.97 15.28 -5.47
N MET A 125 -2.36 16.22 -4.61
CA MET A 125 -3.71 16.32 -4.06
C MET A 125 -4.65 17.04 -5.04
N ILE A 126 -5.92 16.65 -5.06
CA ILE A 126 -6.97 17.32 -5.82
C ILE A 126 -7.02 18.80 -5.40
N ALA A 127 -6.91 19.70 -6.38
CA ALA A 127 -7.03 21.13 -6.13
C ALA A 127 -8.46 21.45 -5.65
N LEU A 128 -8.57 22.07 -4.48
CA LEU A 128 -9.83 22.65 -4.03
C LEU A 128 -10.27 23.72 -5.04
N ALA A 129 -11.43 23.52 -5.67
CA ALA A 129 -12.02 24.51 -6.56
C ALA A 129 -12.33 25.80 -5.78
N SER A 130 -11.87 26.93 -6.31
CA SER A 130 -12.01 28.27 -5.75
C SER A 130 -13.29 29.01 -6.17
#